data_AF-A0A258F6L6-F1
#
_entry.id   AF-A0A258F6L6-F1
#
_cell.length_a   1.000
_cell.length_b   1.000
_cell.length_c   1.000
_cell.angle_alpha   90.00
_cell.angle_beta   90.00
_cell.angle_gamma   90.00
#
_symmetry.space_group_name_H-M   'P 1'
#
loop_
_entity.id
_entity.type
_entity.pdbx_description
1 polymer ?
#
loop_
_entity_poly.entity_id
_entity_poly.type
_entity_poly.pdbx_seq_one_letter_code
_entity_poly.pdbx_strand_id
1 'polypeptide(L)'
;MKNIFTVLLTLLILPAFSQRKEIKTMKSFMVNSLPTSGIPYGNNLSKGNYVNSDDAKIYYEVYGKGQPLVVLHGGIAGSTYEMTQLIDNFSKHYQVIAISTRGHGKSELGTKPHTYEQKAKDVVTVLNEVTKDSVTVFGFSDGGYTGYYLASKFPQKVKQMVIIGAAETHPGDYKINLKVSDMMKLDKLYWEQQLQLMPEPHRLQELFDKVSDVSAKMLVSKDFFATIKCPVLVMAGNHDQFVSTKRVVNASKMIPNAELAIIPNATHAVFLEDFPAVWAVTSSFLKIPKNNILQMTEQTKTMNTMVEQILMHHLIAFGENNLDEILKDYTEQSVIMTPNGSVKGLAEVRKFFNDFFEVIPSGSSFTMKQKTIEGNLAYIAWSSESGSNEIPMGTDTFVFEGDKIQYHTVADYRIKK
;
A
#
# COMPACT_ATOMS: atom_id res chain seq x y z
N MET A 1 46.41 58.37 7.46
CA MET A 1 45.33 58.99 6.66
C MET A 1 45.03 58.05 5.50
N LYS A 2 43.84 57.40 5.50
CA LYS A 2 42.73 57.63 4.54
C LYS A 2 43.19 57.52 3.07
N ASN A 3 42.59 56.79 2.13
CA ASN A 3 41.37 55.98 2.02
C ASN A 3 41.27 55.52 0.53
N ILE A 4 40.87 54.26 0.27
CA ILE A 4 39.83 53.77 -0.70
C ILE A 4 40.02 54.11 -2.23
N PHE A 5 39.83 53.29 -3.30
CA PHE A 5 38.82 52.30 -3.78
C PHE A 5 39.53 51.43 -4.87
N THR A 6 39.47 50.08 -4.86
CA THR A 6 38.54 49.17 -5.60
C THR A 6 38.87 49.06 -7.10
N VAL A 7 39.21 47.89 -7.66
CA VAL A 7 38.28 46.84 -8.15
C VAL A 7 38.96 45.46 -8.07
N LEU A 8 38.39 44.53 -7.31
CA LEU A 8 38.74 43.11 -7.37
C LEU A 8 37.70 42.39 -8.23
N LEU A 9 38.13 41.91 -9.39
CA LEU A 9 37.35 41.04 -10.27
C LEU A 9 37.32 39.63 -9.64
N THR A 10 36.29 39.32 -8.85
CA THR A 10 36.02 37.94 -8.43
C THR A 10 35.01 37.34 -9.39
N LEU A 11 35.49 36.50 -10.31
CA LEU A 11 34.65 35.54 -11.02
C LEU A 11 34.07 34.56 -10.00
N LEU A 12 32.85 34.82 -9.56
CA LEU A 12 31.98 33.83 -8.94
C LEU A 12 31.61 32.80 -10.02
N ILE A 13 32.31 31.67 -10.00
CA ILE A 13 31.82 30.42 -10.60
C ILE A 13 30.63 29.99 -9.74
N LEU A 14 29.43 30.38 -10.14
CA LEU A 14 28.21 29.73 -9.69
C LEU A 14 28.18 28.35 -10.38
N PRO A 15 28.23 27.21 -9.66
CA PRO A 15 27.81 25.97 -10.27
C PRO A 15 26.32 26.14 -10.57
N ALA A 16 25.95 25.97 -11.83
CA ALA A 16 24.57 25.91 -12.26
C ALA A 16 23.88 24.74 -11.54
N PHE A 17 23.32 25.01 -10.36
CA PHE A 17 22.25 24.19 -9.80
C PHE A 17 21.08 24.34 -10.77
N SER A 18 21.03 23.45 -11.76
CA SER A 18 19.79 23.13 -12.46
C SER A 18 18.74 22.91 -11.38
N GLN A 19 17.75 23.82 -11.29
CA GLN A 19 16.58 23.63 -10.46
C GLN A 19 15.91 22.35 -10.95
N ARG A 20 16.16 21.22 -10.27
CA ARG A 20 15.45 19.97 -10.55
C ARG A 20 13.97 20.25 -10.38
N LYS A 21 13.24 20.18 -11.50
CA LYS A 21 11.80 20.38 -11.53
C LYS A 21 11.16 19.33 -10.63
N GLU A 22 10.28 19.77 -9.74
CA GLU A 22 9.51 18.86 -8.90
C GLU A 22 8.66 17.95 -9.79
N ILE A 23 8.91 16.63 -9.72
CA ILE A 23 8.05 15.62 -10.31
C ILE A 23 6.80 15.55 -9.43
N LYS A 24 5.76 16.28 -9.85
CA LYS A 24 4.48 16.37 -9.11
C LYS A 24 3.79 15.03 -8.93
N THR A 25 4.04 14.10 -9.85
CA THR A 25 3.36 12.81 -9.90
C THR A 25 4.37 11.71 -10.19
N MET A 26 4.78 11.01 -9.13
CA MET A 26 5.58 9.80 -9.22
C MET A 26 4.68 8.61 -9.58
N LYS A 27 5.21 7.57 -10.22
CA LYS A 27 4.53 6.27 -10.36
C LYS A 27 5.42 5.14 -9.82
N SER A 28 4.81 4.03 -9.45
CA SER A 28 5.51 2.79 -9.15
C SER A 28 5.74 1.97 -10.42
N PHE A 29 6.77 1.14 -10.42
CA PHE A 29 7.13 0.32 -11.59
C PHE A 29 5.98 -0.62 -11.96
N MET A 30 5.58 -0.61 -13.24
CA MET A 30 4.50 -1.43 -13.80
C MET A 30 3.12 -1.24 -13.16
N VAL A 31 2.92 -0.16 -12.39
CA VAL A 31 1.61 0.18 -11.84
C VAL A 31 0.96 1.26 -12.71
N ASN A 32 -0.28 1.00 -13.13
CA ASN A 32 -1.04 1.88 -14.03
C ASN A 32 -1.77 3.02 -13.30
N SER A 33 -1.99 2.90 -11.99
CA SER A 33 -2.68 3.89 -11.15
C SER A 33 -1.77 4.47 -10.06
N LEU A 34 -1.98 5.74 -9.73
CA LEU A 34 -1.20 6.46 -8.73
C LEU A 34 -1.66 6.06 -7.31
N PRO A 35 -0.72 5.87 -6.36
CA PRO A 35 -1.04 5.84 -4.95
C PRO A 35 -1.84 7.06 -4.49
N THR A 36 -2.79 6.80 -3.59
CA THR A 36 -3.95 7.63 -3.26
C THR A 36 -3.68 8.95 -2.53
N SER A 37 -2.49 9.19 -1.98
CA SER A 37 -2.27 10.37 -1.10
C SER A 37 -1.86 11.65 -1.80
N GLY A 38 -1.48 11.61 -3.08
CA GLY A 38 -0.98 12.79 -3.81
C GLY A 38 0.35 13.33 -3.27
N ILE A 39 0.96 12.68 -2.27
CA ILE A 39 2.27 13.05 -1.72
C ILE A 39 3.35 12.47 -2.63
N PRO A 40 4.33 13.27 -3.11
CA PRO A 40 5.39 12.80 -3.99
C PRO A 40 6.50 12.09 -3.18
N TYR A 41 6.19 10.97 -2.51
CA TYR A 41 7.14 10.20 -1.72
C TYR A 41 8.40 9.85 -2.52
N GLY A 42 9.58 10.00 -1.90
CA GLY A 42 10.88 9.87 -2.57
C GLY A 42 11.30 11.11 -3.38
N ASN A 43 10.41 12.09 -3.57
CA ASN A 43 10.68 13.35 -4.21
C ASN A 43 10.15 14.56 -3.40
N ASN A 44 9.79 14.39 -2.13
CA ASN A 44 9.16 15.46 -1.36
C ASN A 44 10.19 16.48 -0.89
N LEU A 45 10.19 17.67 -1.50
CA LEU A 45 11.15 18.73 -1.20
C LEU A 45 11.04 19.26 0.23
N SER A 46 9.84 19.19 0.84
CA SER A 46 9.60 19.70 2.20
C SER A 46 9.95 18.69 3.30
N LYS A 47 10.11 17.41 2.95
CA LYS A 47 10.37 16.31 3.89
C LYS A 47 11.70 15.60 3.66
N GLY A 48 12.31 15.84 2.49
CA GLY A 48 13.58 15.26 2.08
C GLY A 48 14.76 15.81 2.86
N ASN A 49 15.57 14.90 3.38
CA ASN A 49 16.80 15.16 4.10
C ASN A 49 17.91 14.26 3.56
N TYR A 50 19.15 14.59 3.92
CA TYR A 50 20.31 13.81 3.52
C TYR A 50 21.26 13.60 4.68
N VAL A 51 21.95 12.47 4.69
CA VAL A 51 23.09 12.23 5.59
C VAL A 51 24.23 11.62 4.78
N ASN A 52 25.47 11.98 5.11
CA ASN A 52 26.65 11.34 4.51
C ASN A 52 26.94 10.04 5.25
N SER A 53 26.82 8.91 4.56
CA SER A 53 27.17 7.58 5.08
C SER A 53 28.40 7.07 4.33
N ASP A 54 29.55 7.14 5.00
CA ASP A 54 30.86 6.86 4.42
C ASP A 54 31.12 7.67 3.13
N ASP A 55 30.87 7.05 1.97
CA ASP A 55 31.22 7.51 0.64
C ASP A 55 30.00 7.80 -0.25
N ALA A 56 28.81 7.83 0.35
CA ALA A 56 27.57 8.14 -0.34
C ALA A 56 26.69 9.06 0.49
N LYS A 57 26.10 10.06 -0.15
CA LYS A 57 25.03 10.87 0.40
C LYS A 57 23.70 10.13 0.28
N ILE A 58 23.11 9.79 1.42
CA ILE A 58 21.88 8.99 1.53
C ILE A 58 20.69 9.91 1.78
N TYR A 59 19.70 9.82 0.89
CA TYR A 59 18.44 10.53 0.99
C TYR A 59 17.43 9.76 1.85
N TYR A 60 16.71 10.50 2.68
CA TYR A 60 15.59 9.97 3.44
C TYR A 60 14.51 11.03 3.64
N GLU A 61 13.30 10.59 3.92
CA GLU A 61 12.18 11.45 4.26
C GLU A 61 11.61 11.06 5.62
N VAL A 62 11.09 12.04 6.37
CA VAL A 62 10.48 11.80 7.70
C VAL A 62 9.04 12.26 7.72
N TYR A 63 8.14 11.36 8.16
CA TYR A 63 6.70 11.59 8.24
C TYR A 63 6.15 11.18 9.61
N GLY A 64 5.02 11.78 10.00
CA GLY A 64 4.36 11.44 11.26
C GLY A 64 5.17 11.82 12.51
N LYS A 65 4.73 11.29 13.65
CA LYS A 65 5.33 11.46 14.98
C LYS A 65 5.11 10.18 15.77
N GLY A 66 5.88 9.97 16.84
CA GLY A 66 5.75 8.81 17.73
C GLY A 66 7.00 7.95 17.73
N GLN A 67 6.83 6.66 18.00
CA GLN A 67 7.94 5.71 17.99
C GLN A 67 8.53 5.62 16.57
N PRO A 68 9.86 5.49 16.41
CA PRO A 68 10.47 5.47 15.08
C PRO A 68 10.22 4.15 14.36
N LEU A 69 9.88 4.25 13.08
CA LEU A 69 9.70 3.14 12.16
C LEU A 69 10.46 3.45 10.87
N VAL A 70 11.40 2.59 10.48
CA VAL A 70 12.10 2.72 9.20
C VAL A 70 11.41 1.90 8.12
N VAL A 71 11.23 2.48 6.94
CA VAL A 71 10.66 1.82 5.76
C VAL A 71 11.75 1.66 4.70
N LEU A 72 11.97 0.42 4.27
CA LEU A 72 12.98 0.03 3.29
C LEU A 72 12.31 -0.57 2.05
N HIS A 73 12.54 0.07 0.90
CA HIS A 73 11.93 -0.27 -0.38
C HIS A 73 12.58 -1.51 -1.05
N GLY A 74 11.97 -2.00 -2.14
CA GLY A 74 12.48 -3.13 -2.92
C GLY A 74 13.72 -2.80 -3.73
N GLY A 75 14.37 -3.82 -4.30
CA GLY A 75 15.58 -3.63 -5.11
C GLY A 75 15.29 -3.32 -6.57
N ILE A 76 16.30 -2.90 -7.32
CA ILE A 76 16.29 -2.71 -8.77
C ILE A 76 15.29 -1.63 -9.19
N ALA A 77 14.02 -2.00 -9.32
CA ALA A 77 12.93 -1.10 -9.68
C ALA A 77 12.19 -0.55 -8.44
N GLY A 78 12.57 -0.93 -7.22
CA GLY A 78 11.95 -0.41 -6.02
C GLY A 78 12.32 1.05 -5.75
N SER A 79 11.41 1.76 -5.10
CA SER A 79 11.57 3.17 -4.73
C SER A 79 10.72 3.50 -3.52
N THR A 80 11.04 4.59 -2.82
CA THR A 80 10.22 5.07 -1.69
C THR A 80 8.74 5.24 -2.08
N TYR A 81 8.45 5.55 -3.34
CA TYR A 81 7.10 5.76 -3.83
C TYR A 81 6.23 4.49 -3.84
N GLU A 82 6.82 3.32 -4.05
CA GLU A 82 6.06 2.05 -3.96
C GLU A 82 5.50 1.83 -2.55
N MET A 83 6.15 2.42 -1.54
CA MET A 83 5.74 2.30 -0.14
C MET A 83 4.65 3.27 0.28
N THR A 84 4.01 3.99 -0.65
CA THR A 84 3.08 5.08 -0.33
C THR A 84 1.98 4.66 0.65
N GLN A 85 1.22 3.59 0.38
CA GLN A 85 0.12 3.18 1.26
C GLN A 85 0.61 2.77 2.65
N LEU A 86 1.82 2.20 2.75
CA LEU A 86 2.44 1.86 4.02
C LEU A 86 2.86 3.11 4.78
N ILE A 87 3.52 4.08 4.13
CA ILE A 87 3.94 5.34 4.75
C ILE A 87 2.71 6.15 5.21
N ASP A 88 1.67 6.22 4.39
CA ASP A 88 0.41 6.89 4.72
C ASP A 88 -0.22 6.31 6.01
N ASN A 89 -0.24 4.99 6.14
CA ASN A 89 -0.86 4.33 7.29
C ASN A 89 0.04 4.30 8.53
N PHE A 90 1.34 4.07 8.37
CA PHE A 90 2.28 4.11 9.50
C PHE A 90 2.45 5.52 10.07
N SER A 91 2.47 6.56 9.24
CA SER A 91 2.71 7.94 9.70
C SER A 91 1.62 8.50 10.62
N LYS A 92 0.45 7.84 10.69
CA LYS A 92 -0.61 8.12 11.66
C LYS A 92 -0.24 7.71 13.08
N HIS A 93 0.74 6.82 13.25
CA HIS A 93 1.08 6.17 14.53
C HIS A 93 2.59 6.21 14.86
N TYR A 94 3.45 6.35 13.85
CA TYR A 94 4.90 6.29 13.96
C TYR A 94 5.56 7.54 13.38
N GLN A 95 6.77 7.82 13.85
CA GLN A 95 7.72 8.63 13.11
C GLN A 95 8.33 7.74 12.02
N VAL A 96 7.79 7.84 10.81
CA VAL A 96 8.22 7.04 9.66
C VAL A 96 9.45 7.66 9.03
N ILE A 97 10.52 6.87 8.92
CA ILE A 97 11.80 7.23 8.30
C ILE A 97 11.90 6.41 7.01
N ALA A 98 11.56 7.03 5.89
CA ALA A 98 11.56 6.36 4.59
C ALA A 98 12.89 6.61 3.88
N ILE A 99 13.70 5.57 3.70
CA ILE A 99 15.07 5.69 3.19
C ILE A 99 15.11 5.26 1.72
N SER A 100 15.67 6.10 0.87
CA SER A 100 16.11 5.67 -0.46
C SER A 100 17.47 5.01 -0.30
N THR A 101 17.54 3.70 -0.52
CA THR A 101 18.81 2.95 -0.37
C THR A 101 19.84 3.44 -1.39
N ARG A 102 21.13 3.23 -1.11
CA ARG A 102 22.23 3.71 -1.97
C ARG A 102 22.00 3.37 -3.45
N GLY A 103 22.24 4.35 -4.31
CA GLY A 103 22.00 4.30 -5.75
C GLY A 103 20.55 4.42 -6.20
N HIS A 104 19.56 4.40 -5.30
CA HIS A 104 18.14 4.56 -5.65
C HIS A 104 17.62 5.95 -5.30
N GLY A 105 16.59 6.41 -6.03
CA GLY A 105 15.97 7.71 -5.79
C GLY A 105 17.00 8.83 -5.82
N LYS A 106 17.07 9.63 -4.75
CA LYS A 106 18.01 10.75 -4.61
C LYS A 106 19.32 10.40 -3.89
N SER A 107 19.54 9.11 -3.57
CA SER A 107 20.76 8.65 -2.91
C SER A 107 21.88 8.38 -3.91
N GLU A 108 23.11 8.72 -3.54
CA GLU A 108 24.31 8.40 -4.32
C GLU A 108 24.61 6.90 -4.28
N LEU A 109 25.28 6.37 -5.32
CA LEU A 109 25.68 4.97 -5.36
C LEU A 109 26.91 4.70 -4.47
N GLY A 110 27.80 5.69 -4.37
CA GLY A 110 29.10 5.55 -3.74
C GLY A 110 30.06 4.67 -4.55
N THR A 111 31.16 4.28 -3.93
CA THR A 111 32.26 3.49 -4.51
C THR A 111 32.52 2.18 -3.76
N LYS A 112 32.11 2.08 -2.50
CA LYS A 112 32.22 0.89 -1.66
C LYS A 112 31.46 -0.31 -2.26
N PRO A 113 31.82 -1.54 -1.82
CA PRO A 113 31.05 -2.75 -2.16
C PRO A 113 29.57 -2.61 -1.79
N HIS A 114 28.68 -3.01 -2.69
CA HIS A 114 27.23 -2.86 -2.54
C HIS A 114 26.62 -4.02 -1.70
N THR A 115 27.20 -4.30 -0.54
CA THR A 115 26.73 -5.41 0.32
C THR A 115 25.56 -5.01 1.21
N TYR A 116 24.81 -5.98 1.72
CA TYR A 116 23.75 -5.72 2.68
C TYR A 116 24.27 -5.18 4.03
N GLU A 117 25.50 -5.52 4.43
CA GLU A 117 26.15 -4.87 5.58
C GLU A 117 26.38 -3.39 5.34
N GLN A 118 26.78 -2.99 4.12
CA GLN A 118 26.92 -1.57 3.80
C GLN A 118 25.56 -0.86 3.79
N LYS A 119 24.52 -1.47 3.21
CA LYS A 119 23.15 -0.94 3.27
C LYS A 119 22.65 -0.80 4.72
N ALA A 120 22.91 -1.79 5.57
CA ALA A 120 22.56 -1.74 6.99
C ALA A 120 23.30 -0.60 7.73
N LYS A 121 24.58 -0.37 7.41
CA LYS A 121 25.34 0.79 7.94
C LYS A 121 24.71 2.11 7.52
N ASP A 122 24.30 2.25 6.27
CA ASP A 122 23.62 3.45 5.79
C ASP A 122 22.32 3.71 6.56
N VAL A 123 21.55 2.66 6.80
CA VAL A 123 20.35 2.75 7.64
C VAL A 123 20.73 3.22 9.05
N VAL A 124 21.73 2.63 9.69
CA VAL A 124 22.19 3.07 11.02
C VAL A 124 22.63 4.55 11.03
N THR A 125 23.34 5.00 9.99
CA THR A 125 23.75 6.40 9.85
C THR A 125 22.54 7.33 9.79
N VAL A 126 21.53 7.00 8.97
CA VAL A 126 20.27 7.77 8.92
C VAL A 126 19.55 7.72 10.25
N LEU A 127 19.45 6.54 10.88
CA LEU A 127 18.77 6.39 12.16
C LEU A 127 19.43 7.26 13.24
N ASN A 128 20.76 7.29 13.31
CA ASN A 128 21.49 8.09 14.29
C ASN A 128 21.27 9.60 14.11
N GLU A 129 21.00 10.06 12.89
CA GLU A 129 20.66 11.46 12.60
C GLU A 129 19.25 11.81 13.10
N VAL A 130 18.30 10.88 12.97
CA VAL A 130 16.87 11.15 13.22
C VAL A 130 16.43 10.79 14.64
N THR A 131 17.00 9.73 15.24
CA THR A 131 16.55 9.19 16.52
C THR A 131 17.65 8.44 17.30
N LYS A 132 17.53 8.45 18.63
CA LYS A 132 18.40 7.66 19.52
C LYS A 132 17.79 6.30 19.89
N ASP A 133 16.49 6.13 19.64
CA ASP A 133 15.74 4.94 20.03
C ASP A 133 16.00 3.77 19.04
N SER A 134 15.73 2.54 19.50
CA SER A 134 15.57 1.39 18.61
C SER A 134 14.32 1.55 17.75
N VAL A 135 14.37 1.12 16.49
CA VAL A 135 13.28 1.31 15.53
C VAL A 135 12.50 0.04 15.25
N THR A 136 11.24 0.20 14.87
CA THR A 136 10.53 -0.84 14.11
C THR A 136 11.02 -0.81 12.67
N VAL A 137 11.22 -1.95 12.03
CA VAL A 137 11.65 -2.04 10.62
C VAL A 137 10.52 -2.60 9.78
N PHE A 138 10.19 -1.93 8.68
CA PHE A 138 9.42 -2.52 7.59
C PHE A 138 10.33 -2.64 6.37
N GLY A 139 10.50 -3.85 5.84
CA GLY A 139 11.37 -4.10 4.69
C GLY A 139 10.71 -4.97 3.64
N PHE A 140 10.75 -4.53 2.38
CA PHE A 140 10.28 -5.30 1.25
C PHE A 140 11.45 -5.77 0.38
N SER A 141 11.49 -7.06 0.02
CA SER A 141 12.44 -7.62 -0.93
C SER A 141 13.89 -7.30 -0.53
N ASP A 142 14.62 -6.53 -1.33
CA ASP A 142 15.96 -6.01 -1.00
C ASP A 142 16.01 -5.22 0.33
N GLY A 143 14.97 -4.44 0.63
CA GLY A 143 14.80 -3.79 1.93
C GLY A 143 14.55 -4.78 3.06
N GLY A 144 13.95 -5.94 2.76
CA GLY A 144 13.81 -7.06 3.69
C GLY A 144 15.15 -7.67 4.07
N TYR A 145 16.01 -7.97 3.09
CA TYR A 145 17.37 -8.43 3.33
C TYR A 145 18.20 -7.39 4.07
N THR A 146 18.09 -6.11 3.71
CA THR A 146 18.72 -5.01 4.46
C THR A 146 18.26 -5.00 5.92
N GLY A 147 16.98 -5.23 6.18
CA GLY A 147 16.41 -5.37 7.52
C GLY A 147 17.01 -6.54 8.31
N TYR A 148 17.13 -7.72 7.69
CA TYR A 148 17.78 -8.87 8.33
C TYR A 148 19.23 -8.58 8.73
N TYR A 149 20.01 -7.95 7.85
CA TYR A 149 21.39 -7.55 8.15
C TYR A 149 21.45 -6.46 9.22
N LEU A 150 20.52 -5.51 9.23
CA LEU A 150 20.40 -4.51 10.28
C LEU A 150 20.18 -5.17 11.65
N ALA A 151 19.22 -6.09 11.76
CA ALA A 151 18.92 -6.78 13.01
C ALA A 151 20.04 -7.74 13.46
N SER A 152 20.75 -8.36 12.51
CA SER A 152 21.88 -9.25 12.81
C SER A 152 23.11 -8.47 13.29
N LYS A 153 23.48 -7.38 12.61
CA LYS A 153 24.72 -6.64 12.87
C LYS A 153 24.56 -5.54 13.91
N PHE A 154 23.36 -4.99 14.04
CA PHE A 154 23.02 -3.90 14.95
C PHE A 154 21.75 -4.22 15.75
N PRO A 155 21.70 -5.34 16.50
CA PRO A 155 20.49 -5.79 17.18
C PRO A 155 19.90 -4.74 18.14
N GLN A 156 20.74 -3.91 18.76
CA GLN A 156 20.33 -2.81 19.63
C GLN A 156 19.53 -1.71 18.93
N LYS A 157 19.61 -1.63 17.59
CA LYS A 157 18.88 -0.65 16.79
C LYS A 157 17.51 -1.15 16.35
N VAL A 158 17.18 -2.44 16.52
CA VAL A 158 15.95 -3.03 15.99
C VAL A 158 15.07 -3.56 17.12
N LYS A 159 13.87 -2.99 17.23
CA LYS A 159 12.86 -3.40 18.20
C LYS A 159 12.07 -4.63 17.74
N GLN A 160 11.63 -4.62 16.49
CA GLN A 160 10.87 -5.67 15.81
C GLN A 160 10.86 -5.39 14.30
N MET A 161 10.53 -6.39 13.48
CA MET A 161 10.53 -6.25 12.02
C MET A 161 9.28 -6.84 11.37
N VAL A 162 8.86 -6.22 10.26
CA VAL A 162 7.92 -6.78 9.28
C VAL A 162 8.66 -6.89 7.96
N ILE A 163 8.80 -8.11 7.45
CA ILE A 163 9.60 -8.42 6.28
C ILE A 163 8.73 -9.09 5.23
N ILE A 164 8.65 -8.48 4.05
CA ILE A 164 7.88 -9.00 2.91
C ILE A 164 8.83 -9.46 1.81
N GLY A 165 8.65 -10.67 1.29
CA GLY A 165 9.37 -11.12 0.08
C GLY A 165 10.88 -11.31 0.27
N ALA A 166 11.32 -11.73 1.46
CA ALA A 166 12.72 -12.08 1.72
C ALA A 166 12.81 -13.33 2.64
N ALA A 167 13.66 -14.28 2.29
CA ALA A 167 13.74 -15.59 2.94
C ALA A 167 15.19 -16.11 3.01
N GLU A 168 15.41 -17.40 3.30
CA GLU A 168 16.73 -18.02 3.22
C GLU A 168 17.24 -18.02 1.77
N THR A 169 18.55 -17.85 1.58
CA THR A 169 19.18 -17.78 0.26
C THR A 169 20.51 -18.50 0.26
N HIS A 170 20.88 -19.05 -0.89
CA HIS A 170 22.20 -19.59 -1.16
C HIS A 170 22.81 -18.90 -2.39
N PRO A 171 24.15 -18.83 -2.48
CA PRO A 171 24.81 -18.33 -3.68
C PRO A 171 24.29 -19.03 -4.95
N GLY A 172 23.88 -18.24 -5.93
CA GLY A 172 23.32 -18.70 -7.19
C GLY A 172 21.80 -18.83 -7.24
N ASP A 173 21.08 -18.66 -6.12
CA ASP A 173 19.61 -18.66 -6.11
C ASP A 173 19.02 -17.51 -6.94
N TYR A 174 19.68 -16.34 -6.90
CA TYR A 174 19.30 -15.19 -7.70
C TYR A 174 20.32 -14.98 -8.82
N LYS A 175 19.88 -15.24 -10.06
CA LYS A 175 20.67 -14.95 -11.27
C LYS A 175 19.97 -13.85 -12.03
N ILE A 176 20.31 -12.63 -11.66
CA ILE A 176 19.75 -11.42 -12.24
C ILE A 176 20.72 -10.94 -13.32
N ASN A 177 20.21 -10.72 -14.54
CA ASN A 177 20.95 -10.05 -15.60
C ASN A 177 20.02 -9.02 -16.23
N LEU A 178 20.14 -7.78 -15.78
CA LEU A 178 19.27 -6.69 -16.20
C LEU A 178 20.05 -5.61 -16.91
N LYS A 179 19.53 -5.22 -18.08
CA LYS A 179 20.02 -4.07 -18.82
C LYS A 179 19.05 -2.92 -18.67
N VAL A 180 19.60 -1.71 -18.52
CA VAL A 180 18.81 -0.47 -18.47
C VAL A 180 17.91 -0.35 -19.70
N SER A 181 18.38 -0.77 -20.87
CA SER A 181 17.60 -0.77 -22.11
C SER A 181 16.34 -1.62 -22.04
N ASP A 182 16.37 -2.75 -21.33
CA ASP A 182 15.24 -3.67 -21.24
C ASP A 182 14.23 -3.14 -20.22
N MET A 183 14.73 -2.63 -19.09
CA MET A 183 13.89 -2.00 -18.06
C MET A 183 13.17 -0.75 -18.59
N MET A 184 13.85 0.06 -19.42
CA MET A 184 13.25 1.21 -20.11
C MET A 184 12.14 0.80 -21.08
N LYS A 185 12.24 -0.35 -21.75
CA LYS A 185 11.18 -0.85 -22.63
C LYS A 185 9.96 -1.32 -21.84
N LEU A 186 10.17 -1.87 -20.64
CA LEU A 186 9.08 -2.38 -19.79
C LEU A 186 8.26 -1.23 -19.19
N ASP A 187 8.90 -0.17 -18.68
CA ASP A 187 8.18 0.98 -18.12
C ASP A 187 8.98 2.27 -18.29
N LYS A 188 8.93 2.82 -19.51
CA LYS A 188 9.67 4.03 -19.89
C LYS A 188 9.39 5.21 -18.96
N LEU A 189 8.12 5.48 -18.66
CA LEU A 189 7.73 6.62 -17.85
C LEU A 189 8.29 6.51 -16.42
N TYR A 190 8.22 5.31 -15.82
CA TYR A 190 8.79 5.09 -14.50
C TYR A 190 10.29 5.38 -14.48
N TRP A 191 11.04 4.81 -15.42
CA TRP A 191 12.49 4.95 -15.43
C TRP A 191 12.94 6.37 -15.79
N GLU A 192 12.22 7.08 -16.65
CA GLU A 192 12.47 8.51 -16.90
C GLU A 192 12.29 9.34 -15.62
N GLN A 193 11.30 9.03 -14.78
CA GLN A 193 11.14 9.67 -13.47
C GLN A 193 12.29 9.33 -12.53
N GLN A 194 12.70 8.07 -12.43
CA GLN A 194 13.82 7.67 -11.57
C GLN A 194 15.14 8.36 -11.99
N LEU A 195 15.44 8.40 -13.29
CA LEU A 195 16.64 9.08 -13.79
C LEU A 195 16.65 10.59 -13.45
N GLN A 196 15.48 11.23 -13.43
CA GLN A 196 15.37 12.64 -13.02
C GLN A 196 15.61 12.86 -11.52
N LEU A 197 15.46 11.82 -10.68
CA LEU A 197 15.75 11.88 -9.25
C LEU A 197 17.21 11.56 -8.92
N MET A 198 17.82 10.64 -9.68
CA MET A 198 19.17 10.15 -9.40
C MET A 198 20.21 11.28 -9.44
N PRO A 199 21.11 11.37 -8.44
CA PRO A 199 22.26 12.27 -8.53
C PRO A 199 23.22 11.83 -9.63
N GLU A 200 23.32 10.52 -9.89
CA GLU A 200 24.27 9.91 -10.82
C GLU A 200 23.56 9.01 -11.86
N PRO A 201 22.64 9.54 -12.69
CA PRO A 201 21.80 8.71 -13.57
C PRO A 201 22.59 7.88 -14.60
N HIS A 202 23.78 8.35 -14.98
CA HIS A 202 24.69 7.64 -15.89
C HIS A 202 25.25 6.33 -15.30
N ARG A 203 25.16 6.14 -13.97
CA ARG A 203 25.63 4.94 -13.26
C ARG A 203 24.53 3.90 -13.02
N LEU A 204 23.34 4.05 -13.62
CA LEU A 204 22.23 3.12 -13.40
C LEU A 204 22.58 1.67 -13.80
N GLN A 205 23.32 1.46 -14.89
CA GLN A 205 23.78 0.11 -15.26
C GLN A 205 24.77 -0.46 -14.22
N GLU A 206 25.66 0.38 -13.69
CA GLU A 206 26.59 -0.03 -12.62
C GLU A 206 25.82 -0.44 -11.35
N LEU A 207 24.75 0.27 -11.00
CA LEU A 207 23.85 -0.13 -9.92
C LEU A 207 23.25 -1.52 -10.19
N PHE A 208 22.69 -1.76 -11.38
CA PHE A 208 22.11 -3.07 -11.73
C PHE A 208 23.14 -4.19 -11.68
N ASP A 209 24.36 -3.94 -12.15
CA ASP A 209 25.45 -4.92 -12.12
C ASP A 209 25.86 -5.23 -10.67
N LYS A 210 25.97 -4.20 -9.82
CA LYS A 210 26.26 -4.34 -8.38
C LYS A 210 25.15 -5.10 -7.63
N VAL A 211 23.88 -4.79 -7.90
CA VAL A 211 22.72 -5.49 -7.30
C VAL A 211 22.68 -6.95 -7.76
N SER A 212 22.99 -7.21 -9.04
CA SER A 212 23.06 -8.57 -9.58
C SER A 212 24.19 -9.37 -8.91
N ASP A 213 25.37 -8.76 -8.74
CA ASP A 213 26.52 -9.39 -8.10
C ASP A 213 26.26 -9.75 -6.63
N VAL A 214 25.69 -8.81 -5.84
CA VAL A 214 25.37 -9.09 -4.43
C VAL A 214 24.28 -10.15 -4.31
N SER A 215 23.25 -10.11 -5.16
CA SER A 215 22.15 -11.09 -5.15
C SER A 215 22.65 -12.49 -5.48
N ALA A 216 23.56 -12.62 -6.45
CA ALA A 216 24.13 -13.90 -6.84
C ALA A 216 25.03 -14.53 -5.76
N LYS A 217 25.64 -13.72 -4.90
CA LYS A 217 26.53 -14.18 -3.82
C LYS A 217 25.86 -14.27 -2.45
N MET A 218 24.61 -13.80 -2.33
CA MET A 218 23.92 -13.67 -1.06
C MET A 218 23.70 -15.03 -0.39
N LEU A 219 24.13 -15.13 0.86
CA LEU A 219 23.89 -16.28 1.74
C LEU A 219 23.14 -15.81 2.99
N VAL A 220 21.89 -16.22 3.11
CA VAL A 220 21.07 -16.04 4.30
C VAL A 220 20.72 -17.44 4.81
N SER A 221 21.52 -17.92 5.75
CA SER A 221 21.43 -19.28 6.29
C SER A 221 20.66 -19.34 7.61
N LYS A 222 20.40 -20.57 8.08
CA LYS A 222 19.86 -20.80 9.43
C LYS A 222 20.71 -20.16 10.53
N ASP A 223 22.04 -20.28 10.44
CA ASP A 223 22.96 -19.71 11.44
C ASP A 223 22.90 -18.18 11.43
N PHE A 224 22.78 -17.58 10.25
CA PHE A 224 22.56 -16.15 10.12
C PHE A 224 21.22 -15.74 10.75
N PHE A 225 20.12 -16.42 10.41
CA PHE A 225 18.81 -16.12 11.01
C PHE A 225 18.77 -16.30 12.53
N ALA A 226 19.53 -17.26 13.07
CA ALA A 226 19.66 -17.45 14.51
C ALA A 226 20.30 -16.24 15.23
N THR A 227 21.01 -15.36 14.53
CA THR A 227 21.53 -14.11 15.11
C THR A 227 20.45 -13.04 15.32
N ILE A 228 19.31 -13.14 14.62
CA ILE A 228 18.20 -12.18 14.72
C ILE A 228 17.38 -12.50 15.96
N LYS A 229 17.41 -11.62 16.96
CA LYS A 229 16.76 -11.85 18.26
C LYS A 229 15.44 -11.10 18.46
N CYS A 230 15.21 -10.03 17.71
CA CYS A 230 13.96 -9.28 17.79
C CYS A 230 12.78 -10.09 17.20
N PRO A 231 11.53 -9.77 17.55
CA PRO A 231 10.35 -10.32 16.88
C PRO A 231 10.32 -9.98 15.40
N VAL A 232 9.95 -10.93 14.55
CA VAL A 232 9.87 -10.75 13.09
C VAL A 232 8.58 -11.31 12.54
N LEU A 233 7.80 -10.50 11.82
CA LEU A 233 6.75 -11.01 10.95
C LEU A 233 7.35 -11.24 9.56
N VAL A 234 7.38 -12.50 9.11
CA VAL A 234 7.81 -12.88 7.76
C VAL A 234 6.56 -13.07 6.90
N MET A 235 6.50 -12.40 5.76
CA MET A 235 5.31 -12.36 4.91
C MET A 235 5.63 -12.51 3.42
N ALA A 236 4.75 -13.16 2.66
CA ALA A 236 4.79 -13.18 1.19
C ALA A 236 3.42 -13.51 0.59
N GLY A 237 3.25 -13.23 -0.70
CA GLY A 237 2.18 -13.80 -1.50
C GLY A 237 2.43 -15.27 -1.83
N ASN A 238 1.37 -16.08 -1.97
CA ASN A 238 1.52 -17.49 -2.35
C ASN A 238 1.93 -17.73 -3.82
N HIS A 239 1.83 -16.70 -4.67
CA HIS A 239 2.28 -16.71 -6.07
C HIS A 239 3.54 -15.86 -6.29
N ASP A 240 4.32 -15.59 -5.22
CA ASP A 240 5.60 -14.91 -5.33
C ASP A 240 6.56 -15.70 -6.25
N GLN A 241 6.85 -15.10 -7.39
CA GLN A 241 7.65 -15.65 -8.47
C GLN A 241 9.17 -15.60 -8.21
N PHE A 242 9.61 -14.85 -7.20
CA PHE A 242 11.03 -14.69 -6.86
C PHE A 242 11.39 -15.41 -5.55
N VAL A 243 10.47 -15.42 -4.59
CA VAL A 243 10.67 -16.02 -3.26
C VAL A 243 9.55 -16.99 -2.98
N SER A 244 9.77 -18.27 -3.29
CA SER A 244 8.75 -19.31 -3.09
C SER A 244 8.22 -19.35 -1.66
N THR A 245 6.92 -19.64 -1.49
CA THR A 245 6.28 -19.84 -0.18
C THR A 245 7.05 -20.80 0.72
N LYS A 246 7.62 -21.87 0.16
CA LYS A 246 8.44 -22.83 0.91
C LYS A 246 9.62 -22.17 1.62
N ARG A 247 10.32 -21.26 0.93
CA ARG A 247 11.45 -20.52 1.49
C ARG A 247 10.97 -19.58 2.61
N VAL A 248 9.90 -18.83 2.37
CA VAL A 248 9.32 -17.93 3.38
C VAL A 248 8.93 -18.69 4.66
N VAL A 249 8.32 -19.87 4.53
CA VAL A 249 8.00 -20.78 5.65
C VAL A 249 9.26 -21.31 6.34
N ASN A 250 10.33 -21.59 5.60
CA ASN A 250 11.60 -22.02 6.20
C ASN A 250 12.24 -20.90 6.99
N ALA A 251 12.30 -19.69 6.44
CA ALA A 251 12.83 -18.50 7.13
C ALA A 251 12.10 -18.26 8.46
N SER A 252 10.77 -18.35 8.48
CA SER A 252 10.00 -18.19 9.73
C SER A 252 10.28 -19.27 10.78
N LYS A 253 10.78 -20.44 10.38
CA LYS A 253 11.21 -21.52 11.29
C LYS A 253 12.67 -21.36 11.75
N MET A 254 13.48 -20.65 10.97
CA MET A 254 14.91 -20.43 11.26
C MET A 254 15.15 -19.21 12.14
N ILE A 255 14.25 -18.22 12.11
CA ILE A 255 14.29 -17.03 12.96
C ILE A 255 13.65 -17.39 14.32
N PRO A 256 14.35 -17.20 15.47
CA PRO A 256 13.88 -17.63 16.78
C PRO A 256 12.50 -17.08 17.21
N ASN A 257 12.20 -15.83 16.87
CA ASN A 257 10.99 -15.11 17.31
C ASN A 257 10.15 -14.67 16.10
N ALA A 258 9.95 -15.57 15.13
CA ALA A 258 9.21 -15.25 13.92
C ALA A 258 7.74 -15.69 13.94
N GLU A 259 6.90 -14.83 13.37
CA GLU A 259 5.54 -15.14 12.93
C GLU A 259 5.53 -15.21 11.39
N LEU A 260 4.58 -15.96 10.84
CA LEU A 260 4.44 -16.19 9.40
C LEU A 260 3.07 -15.71 8.91
N ALA A 261 3.04 -15.02 7.77
CA ALA A 261 1.83 -14.72 7.04
C ALA A 261 1.98 -14.97 5.54
N ILE A 262 1.11 -15.80 4.97
CA ILE A 262 1.04 -16.02 3.52
C ILE A 262 -0.27 -15.44 3.01
N ILE A 263 -0.18 -14.47 2.10
CA ILE A 263 -1.35 -13.81 1.52
C ILE A 263 -1.77 -14.59 0.26
N PRO A 264 -3.04 -15.04 0.17
CA PRO A 264 -3.50 -15.81 -0.97
C PRO A 264 -3.65 -14.94 -2.23
N ASN A 265 -3.45 -15.56 -3.38
CA ASN A 265 -3.62 -14.98 -4.72
C ASN A 265 -2.80 -13.70 -5.00
N ALA A 266 -1.66 -13.54 -4.33
CA ALA A 266 -0.80 -12.37 -4.49
C ALA A 266 0.61 -12.76 -4.93
N THR A 267 1.26 -11.89 -5.70
CA THR A 267 2.63 -12.06 -6.19
C THR A 267 3.66 -11.40 -5.24
N HIS A 268 4.88 -11.17 -5.70
CA HIS A 268 5.98 -10.63 -4.91
C HIS A 268 5.66 -9.30 -4.22
N ALA A 269 5.08 -8.34 -4.95
CA ALA A 269 4.72 -7.03 -4.41
C ALA A 269 3.32 -7.05 -3.75
N VAL A 270 3.11 -7.99 -2.84
CA VAL A 270 1.81 -8.31 -2.22
C VAL A 270 1.06 -7.09 -1.67
N PHE A 271 1.75 -6.09 -1.12
CA PHE A 271 1.12 -4.90 -0.56
C PHE A 271 0.62 -3.90 -1.62
N LEU A 272 1.05 -4.04 -2.88
CA LEU A 272 0.49 -3.30 -4.01
C LEU A 272 -0.76 -3.99 -4.57
N GLU A 273 -0.90 -5.30 -4.37
CA GLU A 273 -2.00 -6.12 -4.89
C GLU A 273 -3.14 -6.26 -3.87
N ASP A 274 -2.80 -6.52 -2.60
CA ASP A 274 -3.75 -6.70 -1.50
C ASP A 274 -3.25 -5.98 -0.23
N PHE A 275 -3.29 -4.65 -0.28
CA PHE A 275 -2.95 -3.82 0.86
C PHE A 275 -3.84 -4.11 2.10
N PRO A 276 -5.17 -4.30 1.99
CA PRO A 276 -6.01 -4.62 3.14
C PRO A 276 -5.55 -5.86 3.92
N ALA A 277 -5.22 -6.96 3.24
CA ALA A 277 -4.74 -8.18 3.89
C ALA A 277 -3.37 -7.96 4.54
N VAL A 278 -2.43 -7.34 3.82
CA VAL A 278 -1.10 -7.01 4.37
C VAL A 278 -1.21 -6.12 5.59
N TRP A 279 -2.04 -5.07 5.52
CA TRP A 279 -2.22 -4.13 6.61
C TRP A 279 -2.89 -4.77 7.82
N ALA A 280 -3.89 -5.64 7.62
CA ALA A 280 -4.57 -6.34 8.72
C ALA A 280 -3.58 -7.18 9.55
N VAL A 281 -2.72 -7.95 8.89
CA VAL A 281 -1.69 -8.75 9.57
C VAL A 281 -0.61 -7.86 10.19
N THR A 282 -0.11 -6.90 9.43
CA THR A 282 0.97 -5.97 9.85
C THR A 282 0.56 -5.17 11.09
N SER A 283 -0.63 -4.56 11.06
CA SER A 283 -1.14 -3.76 12.17
C SER A 283 -1.40 -4.60 13.43
N SER A 284 -1.88 -5.83 13.26
CA SER A 284 -2.05 -6.79 14.36
C SER A 284 -0.72 -7.14 15.02
N PHE A 285 0.29 -7.53 14.24
CA PHE A 285 1.63 -7.86 14.75
C PHE A 285 2.27 -6.68 15.47
N LEU A 286 2.19 -5.48 14.88
CA LEU A 286 2.75 -4.26 15.46
C LEU A 286 1.92 -3.68 16.60
N LYS A 287 0.77 -4.29 16.92
CA LYS A 287 -0.20 -3.83 17.93
C LYS A 287 -0.61 -2.37 17.71
N ILE A 288 -0.70 -1.98 16.44
CA ILE A 288 -1.27 -0.68 16.07
C ILE A 288 -2.73 -0.74 16.50
N PRO A 289 -3.22 0.22 17.32
CA PRO A 289 -4.61 0.26 17.70
C PRO A 289 -5.44 0.15 16.42
N LYS A 290 -6.44 -0.74 16.43
CA LYS A 290 -7.48 -0.71 15.40
C LYS A 290 -8.14 0.66 15.54
N ASN A 291 -7.66 1.65 14.81
CA ASN A 291 -8.47 2.78 14.46
C ASN A 291 -9.68 2.15 13.78
N ASN A 292 -10.88 2.34 14.34
CA ASN A 292 -12.10 2.11 13.60
C ASN A 292 -11.87 2.65 12.19
N ILE A 293 -12.05 1.79 11.18
CA ILE A 293 -11.67 1.98 9.77
C ILE A 293 -12.55 3.08 9.15
N LEU A 294 -12.44 4.31 9.66
CA LEU A 294 -13.27 5.45 9.33
C LEU A 294 -12.43 6.74 9.45
N GLN A 295 -11.35 6.79 8.66
CA GLN A 295 -10.90 8.05 8.09
C GLN A 295 -10.99 7.94 6.57
N MET A 296 -12.23 7.82 6.12
CA MET A 296 -12.65 8.27 4.80
C MET A 296 -12.41 9.79 4.76
N THR A 297 -11.87 10.31 3.66
CA THR A 297 -11.73 11.77 3.44
C THR A 297 -13.06 12.45 3.74
N GLU A 298 -13.10 13.66 4.31
CA GLU A 298 -14.37 14.27 4.75
C GLU A 298 -15.47 14.24 3.69
N GLN A 299 -15.12 14.39 2.41
CA GLN A 299 -16.06 14.29 1.29
C GLN A 299 -16.60 12.86 1.06
N THR A 300 -15.73 11.83 1.15
CA THR A 300 -16.15 10.42 1.06
C THR A 300 -16.80 9.94 2.35
N LYS A 301 -16.46 10.51 3.52
CA LYS A 301 -17.13 10.26 4.80
C LYS A 301 -18.54 10.81 4.77
N THR A 302 -18.73 12.05 4.31
CA THR A 302 -20.05 12.65 4.15
C THR A 302 -20.88 11.89 3.11
N MET A 303 -20.29 11.51 1.97
CA MET A 303 -20.97 10.66 0.99
C MET A 303 -21.36 9.29 1.57
N ASN A 304 -20.44 8.60 2.25
CA ASN A 304 -20.77 7.31 2.86
C ASN A 304 -21.80 7.43 3.98
N THR A 305 -21.77 8.48 4.80
CA THR A 305 -22.84 8.70 5.80
C THR A 305 -24.18 8.98 5.15
N MET A 306 -24.22 9.71 4.03
CA MET A 306 -25.46 9.98 3.30
C MET A 306 -25.97 8.73 2.59
N VAL A 307 -25.10 8.00 1.91
CA VAL A 307 -25.42 6.70 1.28
C VAL A 307 -25.90 5.69 2.31
N GLU A 308 -25.24 5.61 3.47
CA GLU A 308 -25.66 4.74 4.56
C GLU A 308 -27.02 5.16 5.12
N GLN A 309 -27.29 6.46 5.26
CA GLN A 309 -28.60 6.95 5.70
C GLN A 309 -29.71 6.59 4.71
N ILE A 310 -29.50 6.81 3.41
CA ILE A 310 -30.50 6.49 2.37
C ILE A 310 -30.69 4.98 2.28
N LEU A 311 -29.60 4.20 2.28
CA LEU A 311 -29.69 2.74 2.26
C LEU A 311 -30.44 2.22 3.48
N MET A 312 -30.15 2.74 4.68
CA MET A 312 -30.85 2.30 5.89
C MET A 312 -32.31 2.74 5.89
N HIS A 313 -32.61 3.95 5.44
CA HIS A 313 -33.98 4.40 5.24
C HIS A 313 -34.73 3.46 4.29
N HIS A 314 -34.14 3.15 3.14
CA HIS A 314 -34.69 2.23 2.14
C HIS A 314 -34.96 0.84 2.72
N LEU A 315 -33.98 0.27 3.44
CA LEU A 315 -34.11 -1.07 4.04
C LEU A 315 -35.13 -1.12 5.18
N ILE A 316 -35.25 -0.06 5.98
CA ILE A 316 -36.28 0.05 7.02
C ILE A 316 -37.65 0.16 6.38
N ALA A 317 -37.83 1.06 5.41
CA ALA A 317 -39.08 1.21 4.67
C ALA A 317 -39.47 -0.10 3.96
N PHE A 318 -38.50 -0.83 3.42
CA PHE A 318 -38.69 -2.17 2.88
C PHE A 318 -39.16 -3.17 3.94
N GLY A 319 -38.49 -3.26 5.09
CA GLY A 319 -38.89 -4.16 6.17
C GLY A 319 -40.27 -3.83 6.77
N GLU A 320 -40.69 -2.57 6.71
CA GLU A 320 -42.02 -2.10 7.12
C GLU A 320 -43.09 -2.26 6.02
N ASN A 321 -42.72 -2.74 4.83
CA ASN A 321 -43.54 -2.75 3.63
C ASN A 321 -44.15 -1.36 3.29
N ASN A 322 -43.42 -0.29 3.61
CA ASN A 322 -43.88 1.09 3.45
C ASN A 322 -43.50 1.64 2.07
N LEU A 323 -44.40 1.43 1.11
CA LEU A 323 -44.19 1.78 -0.28
C LEU A 323 -43.98 3.29 -0.52
N ASP A 324 -44.67 4.14 0.24
CA ASP A 324 -44.55 5.59 0.06
C ASP A 324 -43.22 6.12 0.61
N GLU A 325 -42.68 5.53 1.68
CA GLU A 325 -41.33 5.85 2.16
C GLU A 325 -40.25 5.35 1.19
N ILE A 326 -40.37 4.11 0.68
CA ILE A 326 -39.43 3.59 -0.33
C ILE A 326 -39.28 4.53 -1.51
N LEU A 327 -40.40 5.02 -2.04
CA LEU A 327 -40.39 5.85 -3.26
C LEU A 327 -39.70 7.20 -3.07
N LYS A 328 -39.51 7.66 -1.83
CA LYS A 328 -38.72 8.88 -1.56
C LYS A 328 -37.24 8.71 -1.88
N ASP A 329 -36.75 7.47 -1.92
CA ASP A 329 -35.36 7.17 -2.28
C ASP A 329 -35.14 7.14 -3.80
N TYR A 330 -36.19 7.17 -4.62
CA TYR A 330 -36.12 7.07 -6.08
C TYR A 330 -36.55 8.37 -6.79
N THR A 331 -36.26 8.46 -8.09
CA THR A 331 -36.69 9.54 -8.99
C THR A 331 -37.28 8.97 -10.28
N GLU A 332 -37.80 9.83 -11.15
CA GLU A 332 -38.25 9.42 -12.49
C GLU A 332 -37.12 8.92 -13.40
N GLN A 333 -35.86 9.24 -13.07
CA GLN A 333 -34.68 8.78 -13.79
C GLN A 333 -34.13 7.46 -13.25
N SER A 334 -34.66 6.98 -12.11
CA SER A 334 -34.16 5.78 -11.47
C SER A 334 -34.49 4.52 -12.28
N VAL A 335 -33.57 3.55 -12.23
CA VAL A 335 -33.69 2.27 -12.93
C VAL A 335 -33.44 1.11 -11.97
N ILE A 336 -34.40 0.18 -11.87
CA ILE A 336 -34.19 -1.12 -11.23
C ILE A 336 -33.90 -2.16 -12.32
N MET A 337 -32.80 -2.89 -12.22
CA MET A 337 -32.42 -3.98 -13.12
C MET A 337 -32.66 -5.31 -12.43
N THR A 338 -33.46 -6.16 -13.06
CA THR A 338 -33.77 -7.51 -12.58
C THR A 338 -33.37 -8.54 -13.65
N PRO A 339 -33.28 -9.84 -13.31
CA PRO A 339 -33.10 -10.90 -14.31
C PRO A 339 -34.14 -10.89 -15.43
N ASN A 340 -35.33 -10.32 -15.18
CA ASN A 340 -36.46 -10.28 -16.12
C ASN A 340 -36.53 -8.97 -16.92
N GLY A 341 -35.59 -8.04 -16.71
CA GLY A 341 -35.53 -6.75 -17.42
C GLY A 341 -35.46 -5.55 -16.48
N SER A 342 -35.45 -4.35 -17.09
CA SER A 342 -35.35 -3.08 -16.37
C SER A 342 -36.71 -2.43 -16.09
N VAL A 343 -36.91 -1.98 -14.86
CA VAL A 343 -38.02 -1.16 -14.37
C VAL A 343 -37.54 0.29 -14.32
N LYS A 344 -38.30 1.25 -14.86
CA LYS A 344 -37.87 2.66 -14.97
C LYS A 344 -38.98 3.62 -14.56
N GLY A 345 -38.62 4.65 -13.80
CA GLY A 345 -39.54 5.68 -13.34
C GLY A 345 -40.39 5.24 -12.14
N LEU A 346 -41.01 6.22 -11.46
CA LEU A 346 -41.61 6.00 -10.14
C LEU A 346 -42.82 5.06 -10.18
N ALA A 347 -43.62 5.11 -11.25
CA ALA A 347 -44.80 4.27 -11.40
C ALA A 347 -44.43 2.77 -11.48
N GLU A 348 -43.41 2.43 -12.26
CA GLU A 348 -42.96 1.06 -12.43
C GLU A 348 -42.18 0.58 -11.19
N VAL A 349 -41.38 1.46 -10.57
CA VAL A 349 -40.72 1.16 -9.28
C VAL A 349 -41.75 0.85 -8.19
N ARG A 350 -42.85 1.62 -8.12
CA ARG A 350 -43.95 1.36 -7.20
C ARG A 350 -44.54 -0.03 -7.41
N LYS A 351 -44.83 -0.38 -8.65
CA LYS A 351 -45.37 -1.69 -9.02
C LYS A 351 -44.40 -2.82 -8.63
N PHE A 352 -43.11 -2.66 -8.94
CA PHE A 352 -42.08 -3.63 -8.60
C PHE A 352 -42.06 -3.97 -7.11
N PHE A 353 -42.01 -2.95 -6.22
CA PHE A 353 -41.98 -3.20 -4.78
C PHE A 353 -43.30 -3.76 -4.25
N ASN A 354 -44.44 -3.33 -4.79
CA ASN A 354 -45.74 -3.90 -4.43
C ASN A 354 -45.80 -5.40 -4.73
N ASP A 355 -45.33 -5.82 -5.91
CA ASP A 355 -45.23 -7.23 -6.28
C ASP A 355 -44.21 -7.98 -5.41
N PHE A 356 -43.10 -7.32 -5.04
CA PHE A 356 -42.07 -7.91 -4.17
C PHE A 356 -42.58 -8.17 -2.74
N PHE A 357 -43.47 -7.33 -2.23
CA PHE A 357 -44.10 -7.52 -0.92
C PHE A 357 -45.07 -8.70 -0.86
N GLU A 358 -45.57 -9.21 -1.99
CA GLU A 358 -46.32 -10.47 -2.01
C GLU A 358 -45.40 -11.68 -1.73
N VAL A 359 -44.11 -11.54 -2.04
CA VAL A 359 -43.08 -12.58 -1.83
C VAL A 359 -42.52 -12.51 -0.41
N ILE A 360 -42.23 -11.28 0.03
CA ILE A 360 -41.72 -10.95 1.37
C ILE A 360 -42.73 -10.03 2.06
N PRO A 361 -43.86 -10.56 2.56
CA PRO A 361 -44.84 -9.78 3.30
C PRO A 361 -44.28 -9.34 4.66
N SER A 362 -44.90 -8.32 5.26
CA SER A 362 -44.57 -7.87 6.61
C SER A 362 -44.61 -9.03 7.61
N GLY A 363 -43.61 -9.10 8.49
CA GLY A 363 -43.41 -10.22 9.42
C GLY A 363 -42.54 -11.36 8.88
N SER A 364 -42.11 -11.31 7.61
CA SER A 364 -41.08 -12.22 7.09
C SER A 364 -39.74 -12.01 7.79
N SER A 365 -38.93 -13.07 7.88
CA SER A 365 -37.55 -12.92 8.36
C SER A 365 -36.72 -12.20 7.31
N PHE A 366 -35.77 -11.37 7.73
CA PHE A 366 -34.77 -10.78 6.85
C PHE A 366 -33.43 -10.81 7.56
N THR A 367 -32.45 -11.49 6.97
CA THR A 367 -31.10 -11.60 7.52
C THR A 367 -30.11 -10.98 6.55
N MET A 368 -29.48 -9.89 6.98
CA MET A 368 -28.35 -9.30 6.27
C MET A 368 -27.14 -10.24 6.36
N LYS A 369 -26.64 -10.72 5.22
CA LYS A 369 -25.43 -11.56 5.12
C LYS A 369 -24.19 -10.73 4.85
N GLN A 370 -24.33 -9.69 4.03
CA GLN A 370 -23.27 -8.75 3.72
C GLN A 370 -23.85 -7.36 3.47
N LYS A 371 -23.14 -6.33 3.91
CA LYS A 371 -23.37 -4.94 3.55
C LYS A 371 -22.03 -4.28 3.29
N THR A 372 -21.84 -3.73 2.10
CA THR A 372 -20.63 -3.00 1.70
C THR A 372 -21.04 -1.66 1.11
N ILE A 373 -20.37 -0.58 1.48
CA ILE A 373 -20.59 0.76 0.92
C ILE A 373 -19.24 1.32 0.48
N GLU A 374 -19.11 1.61 -0.81
CA GLU A 374 -17.91 2.15 -1.43
C GLU A 374 -18.27 3.39 -2.28
N GLY A 375 -17.97 4.58 -1.76
CA GLY A 375 -18.31 5.83 -2.42
C GLY A 375 -19.83 5.99 -2.55
N ASN A 376 -20.32 6.14 -3.77
CA ASN A 376 -21.75 6.22 -4.08
C ASN A 376 -22.38 4.87 -4.45
N LEU A 377 -21.73 3.75 -4.12
CA LEU A 377 -22.24 2.41 -4.38
C LEU A 377 -22.47 1.68 -3.05
N ALA A 378 -23.59 0.98 -2.94
CA ALA A 378 -23.82 0.00 -1.89
C ALA A 378 -24.12 -1.38 -2.49
N TYR A 379 -23.62 -2.42 -1.84
CA TYR A 379 -23.93 -3.80 -2.15
C TYR A 379 -24.44 -4.50 -0.89
N ILE A 380 -25.52 -5.25 -1.02
CA ILE A 380 -26.01 -6.13 0.05
C ILE A 380 -26.20 -7.55 -0.47
N ALA A 381 -25.95 -8.50 0.41
CA ALA A 381 -26.40 -9.88 0.26
C ALA A 381 -27.28 -10.22 1.46
N TRP A 382 -28.39 -10.91 1.22
CA TRP A 382 -29.40 -11.16 2.23
C TRP A 382 -30.08 -12.51 2.03
N SER A 383 -30.77 -12.98 3.06
CA SER A 383 -31.70 -14.11 2.97
C SER A 383 -33.01 -13.73 3.65
N SER A 384 -34.11 -14.27 3.18
CA SER A 384 -35.43 -14.01 3.75
C SER A 384 -36.28 -15.27 3.74
N GLU A 385 -37.17 -15.38 4.72
CA GLU A 385 -38.12 -16.47 4.81
C GLU A 385 -39.49 -15.93 5.20
N SER A 386 -40.50 -16.28 4.39
CA SER A 386 -41.90 -15.98 4.65
C SER A 386 -42.71 -17.28 4.80
N GLY A 387 -44.01 -17.14 5.05
CA GLY A 387 -44.91 -18.30 5.12
C GLY A 387 -45.04 -19.04 3.78
N SER A 388 -44.79 -18.37 2.65
CA SER A 388 -45.00 -18.91 1.30
C SER A 388 -43.72 -19.05 0.48
N ASN A 389 -42.63 -18.39 0.86
CA ASN A 389 -41.38 -18.40 0.12
C ASN A 389 -40.15 -18.51 1.04
N GLU A 390 -39.10 -19.13 0.55
CA GLU A 390 -37.75 -19.07 1.10
C GLU A 390 -36.82 -18.47 0.05
N ILE A 391 -36.02 -17.49 0.45
CA ILE A 391 -34.98 -16.86 -0.36
C ILE A 391 -33.66 -17.10 0.37
N PRO A 392 -32.93 -18.18 0.05
CA PRO A 392 -31.67 -18.49 0.72
C PRO A 392 -30.56 -17.49 0.36
N MET A 393 -30.67 -16.84 -0.80
CA MET A 393 -29.75 -15.79 -1.25
C MET A 393 -30.46 -14.80 -2.17
N GLY A 394 -30.41 -13.53 -1.77
CA GLY A 394 -30.69 -12.36 -2.59
C GLY A 394 -29.52 -11.39 -2.55
N THR A 395 -29.32 -10.64 -3.63
CA THR A 395 -28.26 -9.63 -3.74
C THR A 395 -28.80 -8.38 -4.40
N ASP A 396 -28.49 -7.25 -3.79
CA ASP A 396 -28.87 -5.95 -4.33
C ASP A 396 -27.64 -5.05 -4.46
N THR A 397 -27.57 -4.28 -5.54
CA THR A 397 -26.56 -3.23 -5.72
C THR A 397 -27.26 -1.91 -5.95
N PHE A 398 -26.91 -0.90 -5.18
CA PHE A 398 -27.45 0.45 -5.28
C PHE A 398 -26.35 1.39 -5.73
N VAL A 399 -26.64 2.25 -6.71
CA VAL A 399 -25.79 3.37 -7.10
C VAL A 399 -26.56 4.64 -6.84
N PHE A 400 -25.99 5.49 -6.01
CA PHE A 400 -26.61 6.72 -5.54
C PHE A 400 -26.11 7.92 -6.35
N GLU A 401 -27.00 8.86 -6.62
CA GLU A 401 -26.68 10.18 -7.18
C GLU A 401 -27.33 11.24 -6.28
N GLY A 402 -26.51 12.01 -5.57
CA GLY A 402 -27.02 12.89 -4.52
C GLY A 402 -27.72 12.10 -3.43
N ASP A 403 -28.94 12.51 -3.08
CA ASP A 403 -29.77 11.91 -2.03
C ASP A 403 -30.74 10.82 -2.55
N LYS A 404 -30.47 10.27 -3.74
CA LYS A 404 -31.36 9.33 -4.44
C LYS A 404 -30.64 8.08 -4.94
N ILE A 405 -31.37 6.97 -5.04
CA ILE A 405 -30.98 5.75 -5.72
C ILE A 405 -31.19 5.95 -7.22
N GLN A 406 -30.10 6.05 -7.97
CA GLN A 406 -30.14 6.23 -9.42
C GLN A 406 -30.21 4.87 -10.15
N TYR A 407 -29.44 3.88 -9.68
CA TYR A 407 -29.52 2.51 -10.17
C TYR A 407 -29.68 1.54 -9.02
N HIS A 408 -30.50 0.51 -9.21
CA HIS A 408 -30.68 -0.58 -8.27
C HIS A 408 -30.68 -1.89 -9.05
N THR A 409 -29.85 -2.86 -8.70
CA THR A 409 -29.97 -4.22 -9.21
C THR A 409 -30.60 -5.10 -8.15
N VAL A 410 -31.56 -5.95 -8.51
CA VAL A 410 -32.12 -6.97 -7.60
C VAL A 410 -31.99 -8.32 -8.28
N ALA A 411 -31.35 -9.27 -7.62
CA ALA A 411 -31.31 -10.66 -8.05
C ALA A 411 -31.48 -11.57 -6.84
N ASP A 412 -32.45 -12.48 -6.91
CA ASP A 412 -32.75 -13.41 -5.84
C ASP A 412 -33.17 -14.78 -6.40
N TYR A 413 -32.92 -15.82 -5.61
CA TYR A 413 -33.37 -17.17 -5.92
C TYR A 413 -34.50 -17.55 -4.96
N ARG A 414 -35.70 -17.86 -5.50
CA ARG A 414 -36.90 -18.15 -4.71
C ARG A 414 -37.24 -19.63 -4.71
N ILE A 415 -37.46 -20.17 -3.52
CA ILE A 415 -38.03 -21.49 -3.29
C ILE A 415 -39.46 -21.29 -2.78
N LYS A 416 -40.44 -21.71 -3.56
CA LYS A 416 -41.85 -21.67 -3.15
C LYS A 416 -42.12 -22.82 -2.18
N LYS A 417 -42.77 -22.53 -1.05
CA LYS A 417 -43.18 -23.53 -0.07
C LYS A 417 -44.52 -24.16 -0.39
#